data_AF-R2S9G4-F1
#
_entry.id   AF-R2S9G4-F1
#
_cell.length_a   1.000
_cell.length_b   1.000
_cell.length_c   1.000
_cell.angle_alpha   90.00
_cell.angle_beta   90.00
_cell.angle_gamma   90.00
#
_symmetry.space_group_name_H-M   'P 1'
#
loop_
_entity.id
_entity.type
_entity.pdbx_description
1 polymer ?
#
loop_
_entity_poly.entity_id
_entity_poly.type
_entity_poly.pdbx_seq_one_letter_code
_entity_poly.pdbx_strand_id
1 'polypeptide(L)' 'MDKVYIDNNRQSQTVELPKYGEVKLIVKDGKVVQYVVIESHILADKNA' A
#
# COMPACT_ATOMS: atom_id res chain seq x y z
N MET A 1 9.38 -1.30 -7.23
CA MET A 1 8.33 -1.44 -6.19
C MET A 1 7.66 -0.09 -6.08
N ASP A 2 6.34 -0.08 -6.22
CA ASP A 2 5.57 1.15 -6.18
C ASP A 2 5.44 1.60 -4.72
N LYS A 3 5.41 2.92 -4.50
CA LYS A 3 5.39 3.53 -3.17
C LYS A 3 4.36 4.63 -3.12
N VAL A 4 3.64 4.73 -2.01
CA VAL A 4 2.77 5.87 -1.70
C VAL A 4 3.49 6.77 -0.72
N TYR A 5 3.58 8.06 -1.07
CA TYR A 5 4.11 9.10 -0.21
C TYR A 5 2.97 9.90 0.39
N ILE A 6 2.99 10.01 1.71
CA ILE A 6 2.10 10.92 2.43
C ILE A 6 2.97 12.06 2.91
N ASP A 7 2.87 13.18 2.20
CA ASP A 7 3.56 14.42 2.56
C ASP A 7 2.63 15.26 3.44
N ASN A 8 3.11 15.58 4.64
CA ASN A 8 2.47 16.53 5.53
C ASN A 8 3.54 17.52 6.01
N ASN A 9 3.13 18.70 6.50
CA ASN A 9 4.02 19.80 6.90
C ASN A 9 5.07 19.45 7.99
N ARG A 10 5.11 18.21 8.52
CA ARG A 10 5.98 17.80 9.62
C ARG A 10 6.74 16.49 9.38
N GLN A 11 6.31 15.60 8.47
CA GLN A 11 6.94 14.31 8.26
C GLN A 11 6.47 13.63 6.97
N SER A 12 7.42 13.16 6.15
CA SER A 12 7.12 12.30 5.01
C SER A 12 7.06 10.84 5.46
N GLN A 13 5.91 10.19 5.24
CA GLN A 13 5.74 8.75 5.48
C GLN A 13 5.69 8.02 4.14
N THR A 14 6.43 6.90 4.05
CA THR A 14 6.48 6.07 2.84
C THR A 14 5.84 4.72 3.14
N VAL A 15 4.95 4.29 2.24
CA VAL A 15 4.31 2.99 2.33
C VAL A 15 4.62 2.19 1.05
N GLU A 16 5.19 1.01 1.24
CA GLU A 16 5.55 0.10 0.14
C GLU A 16 4.33 -0.69 -0.30
N LEU A 17 4.06 -0.70 -1.60
CA LEU A 17 2.94 -1.43 -2.16
C LEU A 17 3.35 -2.87 -2.51
N PRO A 18 2.48 -3.86 -2.26
CA PRO A 18 2.70 -5.22 -2.73
C PRO A 18 2.64 -5.25 -4.26
N LYS A 19 3.26 -6.26 -4.87
CA LYS A 19 3.23 -6.43 -6.33
C LYS A 19 1.81 -6.68 -6.86
N TYR A 20 1.00 -7.42 -6.10
CA TYR A 20 -0.43 -7.64 -6.34
C TYR A 20 -1.16 -7.69 -5.00
N GLY A 21 -2.38 -7.17 -4.97
CA GLY A 21 -3.21 -7.16 -3.77
C GLY A 21 -3.88 -5.83 -3.53
N GLU A 22 -4.35 -5.66 -2.30
CA GLU A 22 -5.03 -4.45 -1.84
C GLU A 22 -4.27 -3.83 -0.67
N VAL A 23 -4.21 -2.50 -0.67
CA VAL A 23 -3.69 -1.72 0.45
C VAL A 23 -4.76 -0.76 0.92
N LYS A 24 -5.10 -0.83 2.22
CA LYS A 24 -6.01 0.10 2.88
C LYS A 24 -5.22 0.94 3.88
N LEU A 25 -5.21 2.25 3.64
CA LEU A 25 -4.60 3.25 4.52
C LEU A 25 -5.70 4.06 5.19
N ILE A 26 -5.62 4.19 6.51
CA ILE A 26 -6.45 5.14 7.26
C ILE A 26 -5.55 6.25 7.78
N VAL A 27 -5.81 7.47 7.31
CA VAL A 27 -5.07 8.68 7.70
C VAL A 27 -5.96 9.54 8.59
N LYS A 28 -5.44 9.91 9.76
CA LYS A 28 -6.09 10.83 10.69
C LYS A 28 -5.07 11.85 11.18
N ASP A 29 -5.45 13.12 11.18
CA ASP A 29 -4.59 14.24 11.62
C ASP A 29 -3.21 14.27 10.90
N GLY A 30 -3.20 13.93 9.61
CA GLY A 30 -1.99 13.86 8.78
C GLY A 30 -1.09 12.65 9.05
N LYS A 31 -1.47 11.73 9.94
CA LYS A 31 -0.70 10.52 10.27
C LYS A 31 -1.45 9.26 9.83
N VAL A 32 -0.72 8.25 9.35
CA VAL A 32 -1.29 6.92 9.14
C VAL A 32 -1.56 6.29 10.51
N VAL A 33 -2.83 5.98 10.78
CA VAL A 33 -3.26 5.33 12.02
C VAL A 33 -3.56 3.84 11.84
N GLN A 34 -3.79 3.41 10.60
CA GLN A 34 -3.96 2.00 10.29
C GLN A 34 -3.44 1.68 8.90
N TYR A 35 -2.79 0.52 8.80
CA TYR A 35 -2.23 -0.03 7.58
C TYR A 35 -2.64 -1.50 7.46
N VAL A 36 -3.40 -1.84 6.42
CA VAL A 36 -3.81 -3.21 6.12
C VAL A 36 -3.38 -3.56 4.71
N VAL A 37 -2.69 -4.68 4.56
CA VAL A 37 -2.24 -5.24 3.28
C VAL A 37 -2.88 -6.61 3.11
N ILE A 38 -3.49 -6.81 1.95
CA ILE A 38 -3.98 -8.12 1.52
C ILE A 38 -3.21 -8.45 0.25
N GLU A 39 -2.19 -9.31 0.35
CA GLU A 39 -1.43 -9.75 -0.80
C GLU A 39 -2.24 -10.72 -1.66
N SER A 40 -2.09 -10.62 -2.97
CA SER A 40 -2.64 -11.59 -3.92
C SER A 40 -1.57 -12.09 -4.86
N HIS A 41 -1.91 -13.10 -5.66
CA HIS A 41 -1.03 -13.66 -6.66
C HIS A 41 -1.78 -13.88 -7.96
N ILE A 42 -1.05 -13.81 -9.08
CA ILE A 42 -1.58 -14.20 -10.38
C ILE A 42 -1.72 -15.72 -10.36
N LEU A 43 -2.93 -16.21 -10.65
CA LEU A 43 -3.12 -17.62 -10.99
C LEU A 43 -2.49 -17.82 -12.37
N ALA A 44 -1.50 -18.72 -12.45
CA ALA A 44 -0.87 -19.04 -13.73
C ALA A 44 -1.95 -19.42 -14.75
N ASP A 45 -1.94 -18.77 -15.92
CA ASP A 45 -2.89 -19.05 -17.00
C ASP A 45 -2.81 -20.54 -17.34
N LYS A 46 -3.95 -21.22 -17.27
CA LYS A 46 -4.03 -22.67 -17.48
C LYS A 46 -3.95 -23.09 -18.96
N ASN A 47 -3.49 -22.18 -19.83
CA ASN A 47 -3.39 -22.38 -21.28
C ASN A 47 -2.04 -21.82 -21.78
N ALA A 48 -0.98 -22.61 -21.66
CA ALA A 48 0.27 -22.44 -22.38
C ALA A 48 0.64 -23.77 -23.05
#